data_AF-A0A1F9NCJ8-F1
#
_entry.id   AF-A0A1F9NCJ8-F1
#
_cell.length_a   1.000
_cell.length_b   1.000
_cell.length_c   1.000
_cell.angle_alpha   90.00
_cell.angle_beta   90.00
_cell.angle_gamma   90.00
#
_symmetry.space_group_name_H-M   'P 1'
#
loop_
_entity.id
_entity.type
_entity.pdbx_description
1 polymer ?
#
loop_
_entity_poly.entity_id
_entity_poly.type
_entity_poly.pdbx_seq_one_letter_code
_entity_poly.pdbx_strand_id
1 'polypeptide(L)'
;MPFAEAPVACDAFVAASLVSAAVEMPSLSTEAVSWIEKLANDALSRRSQTAFRSTGFREVAELRLPNSILYQGLVLLTLAGLERLSPENALSTTFDAIAGSLAERLTQSVAGFLPSFGESYVWPCDHAPAAAALLLHGVLRPQKKAISEPAGIGLTQRLSDMLHYKRGFPTRISPAGKVLEATPRGTVLAFTSAFLRHGPNQELANRFSKTFAETFCEETGGYAACREWPKGIDHPMDAVSGPMIGGFAVAPSGLGLAATHNPIQMKIHQLLDRTARTAGLDLILSMPQRFPLENAIYLWASTVRPWVEVE
;
A
#
# COMPACT_ATOMS: atom_id res chain seq x y z
N MET A 1 -2.22 -3.31 21.52
CA MET A 1 -0.81 -2.93 21.25
C MET A 1 -0.84 -1.97 20.07
N PRO A 2 -0.24 -0.77 20.12
CA PRO A 2 -0.22 0.10 18.95
C PRO A 2 0.47 -0.62 17.78
N PHE A 3 -0.08 -0.47 16.58
CA PHE A 3 0.45 -1.02 15.33
C PHE A 3 1.91 -0.57 15.17
N ALA A 4 2.87 -1.49 15.24
CA ALA A 4 4.29 -1.14 15.40
C ALA A 4 4.85 -0.43 14.15
N GLU A 5 4.25 -0.72 13.00
CA GLU A 5 4.54 -0.16 11.68
C GLU A 5 3.90 1.21 11.47
N ALA A 6 3.05 1.67 12.40
CA ALA A 6 2.20 2.85 12.24
C ALA A 6 2.95 4.10 11.76
N PRO A 7 4.18 4.43 12.20
CA PRO A 7 4.83 5.67 11.77
C PRO A 7 5.03 5.76 10.25
N VAL A 8 5.77 4.81 9.65
CA VAL A 8 6.06 4.85 8.20
C VAL A 8 4.80 4.66 7.35
N ALA A 9 3.85 3.85 7.83
CA ALA A 9 2.58 3.66 7.14
C ALA A 9 1.73 4.95 7.16
N CYS A 10 1.63 5.62 8.31
CA CYS A 10 0.96 6.91 8.42
C CYS A 10 1.60 7.95 7.49
N ASP A 11 2.93 8.06 7.52
CA ASP A 11 3.66 9.01 6.68
C ASP A 11 3.37 8.77 5.20
N ALA A 12 3.41 7.52 4.76
CA ALA A 12 3.11 7.14 3.38
C ALA A 12 1.64 7.38 2.99
N PHE A 13 0.68 7.10 3.87
CA PHE A 13 -0.74 7.38 3.61
C PHE A 13 -1.01 8.88 3.48
N VAL A 14 -0.47 9.69 4.40
CA VAL A 14 -0.62 11.15 4.35
C VAL A 14 0.06 11.70 3.10
N ALA A 15 1.29 11.29 2.81
CA ALA A 15 2.00 11.70 1.61
C ALA A 15 1.21 11.34 0.33
N ALA A 16 0.70 10.11 0.23
CA ALA A 16 -0.10 9.69 -0.90
C ALA A 16 -1.41 10.48 -1.06
N SER A 17 -2.01 10.91 0.05
CA SER A 17 -3.18 11.80 0.05
C SER A 17 -2.84 13.18 -0.51
N LEU A 18 -1.73 13.77 -0.04
CA LEU A 18 -1.24 15.07 -0.49
C LEU A 18 -0.88 15.07 -1.98
N VAL A 19 -0.23 14.00 -2.47
CA VAL A 19 0.07 13.83 -3.89
C VAL A 19 -1.22 13.77 -4.69
N SER A 20 -2.16 12.93 -4.28
CA SER A 20 -3.44 12.78 -4.97
C SER A 20 -4.23 14.10 -5.02
N ALA A 21 -4.23 14.87 -3.93
CA ALA A 21 -4.86 16.19 -3.87
C ALA A 21 -4.16 17.21 -4.78
N ALA A 22 -2.82 17.22 -4.82
CA ALA A 22 -2.05 18.13 -5.68
C ALA A 22 -2.17 17.77 -7.17
N VAL A 23 -2.31 16.48 -7.50
CA VAL A 23 -2.61 16.03 -8.87
C VAL A 23 -3.99 16.52 -9.32
N GLU A 24 -4.98 16.53 -8.43
CA GLU A 24 -6.32 17.05 -8.72
C GLU A 24 -6.37 18.58 -8.78
N MET A 25 -5.71 19.23 -7.82
CA MET A 25 -5.69 20.68 -7.64
C MET A 25 -4.24 21.17 -7.62
N PRO A 26 -3.66 21.49 -8.79
CA PRO A 26 -2.26 21.89 -8.90
C PRO A 26 -1.86 23.08 -8.02
N SER A 27 -2.80 23.94 -7.63
CA SER A 27 -2.58 25.05 -6.70
C SER A 27 -2.10 24.61 -5.31
N LEU A 28 -2.31 23.35 -4.92
CA LEU A 28 -1.85 22.79 -3.66
C LEU A 28 -0.40 22.26 -3.71
N SER A 29 0.23 22.22 -4.88
CA SER A 29 1.53 21.52 -5.07
C SER A 29 2.64 22.06 -4.18
N THR A 30 2.78 23.38 -4.05
CA THR A 30 3.85 23.98 -3.24
C THR A 30 3.75 23.59 -1.77
N GLU A 31 2.54 23.64 -1.20
CA GLU A 31 2.32 23.22 0.19
C GLU A 31 2.48 21.71 0.35
N ALA A 32 1.94 20.92 -0.57
CA ALA A 32 2.06 19.46 -0.57
C ALA A 32 3.53 19.02 -0.61
N VAL A 33 4.37 19.62 -1.46
CA VAL A 33 5.81 19.32 -1.57
C VAL A 33 6.51 19.50 -0.22
N SER A 34 6.28 20.62 0.47
CA SER A 34 6.92 20.88 1.77
C SER A 34 6.54 19.82 2.82
N TRP A 35 5.26 19.43 2.86
CA TRP A 35 4.81 18.38 3.78
C TRP A 35 5.33 16.99 3.40
N ILE A 36 5.32 16.64 2.12
CA ILE A 36 5.82 15.34 1.64
C ILE A 36 7.32 15.22 1.90
N GLU A 37 8.11 16.28 1.71
CA GLU A 37 9.53 16.27 2.04
C GLU A 37 9.77 16.02 3.54
N LYS A 38 8.98 16.63 4.41
CA LYS A 38 9.05 16.36 5.86
C LYS A 38 8.70 14.90 6.18
N LEU A 39 7.61 14.39 5.61
CA LEU A 39 7.17 12.99 5.80
C LEU A 39 8.21 11.99 5.25
N ALA A 40 8.85 12.30 4.13
CA ALA A 40 9.92 11.47 3.57
C ALA A 40 11.14 11.41 4.51
N ASN A 41 11.55 12.55 5.07
CA ASN A 41 12.63 12.60 6.06
C ASN A 41 12.26 11.85 7.36
N ASP A 42 11.03 12.00 7.84
CA ASP A 42 10.53 11.27 9.02
C ASP A 42 10.48 9.75 8.76
N ALA A 43 10.05 9.33 7.57
CA ALA A 43 10.05 7.93 7.13
C ALA A 43 11.47 7.34 7.06
N LEU A 44 12.46 8.13 6.67
CA LEU A 44 13.88 7.75 6.64
C LEU A 44 14.53 7.72 8.03
N SER A 45 13.88 8.29 9.05
CA SER A 45 14.44 8.36 10.41
C SER A 45 14.55 6.98 11.09
N ARG A 46 15.44 6.87 12.08
CA ARG A 46 15.61 5.65 12.89
C ARG A 46 14.33 5.20 13.61
N ARG A 47 13.44 6.15 13.92
CA ARG A 47 12.16 5.86 14.58
C ARG A 47 11.30 4.98 13.67
N SER A 48 11.12 5.39 12.42
CA SER A 48 10.27 4.72 11.42
C SER A 48 10.83 3.35 10.98
N GLN A 49 12.12 3.11 11.19
CA GLN A 49 12.78 1.84 10.90
C GLN A 49 12.57 0.76 11.96
N THR A 50 12.08 1.11 13.16
CA THR A 50 12.18 0.23 14.34
C THR A 50 11.39 -1.08 14.22
N ALA A 51 10.19 -1.04 13.61
CA ALA A 51 9.37 -2.24 13.38
C ALA A 51 10.02 -3.27 12.43
N PHE A 52 10.97 -2.82 11.60
CA PHE A 52 11.54 -3.62 10.51
C PHE A 52 12.95 -4.14 10.79
N ARG A 53 13.48 -3.89 12.00
CA ARG A 53 14.84 -4.29 12.41
C ARG A 53 15.12 -5.78 12.25
N SER A 54 14.09 -6.62 12.34
CA SER A 54 14.19 -8.08 12.21
C SER A 54 14.61 -8.54 10.81
N THR A 55 14.53 -7.67 9.80
CA THR A 55 14.99 -7.96 8.43
C THR A 55 16.48 -7.66 8.23
N GLY A 56 17.17 -7.15 9.25
CA GLY A 56 18.53 -6.63 9.10
C GLY A 56 18.54 -5.29 8.35
N PHE A 57 19.73 -4.83 7.99
CA PHE A 57 19.95 -3.51 7.39
C PHE A 57 20.92 -3.59 6.21
N ARG A 58 20.82 -2.58 5.33
CA ARG A 58 21.72 -2.33 4.21
C ARG A 58 22.01 -0.84 4.09
N GLU A 59 23.20 -0.52 3.60
CA GLU A 59 23.58 0.84 3.18
C GLU A 59 23.09 1.12 1.75
N VAL A 60 22.38 2.23 1.55
CA VAL A 60 21.87 2.73 0.27
C VAL A 60 22.05 4.26 0.26
N ALA A 61 22.94 4.79 -0.58
CA ALA A 61 23.25 6.22 -0.66
C ALA A 61 23.47 6.87 0.73
N GLU A 62 24.40 6.30 1.52
CA GLU A 62 24.74 6.74 2.89
C GLU A 62 23.63 6.57 3.93
N LEU A 63 22.49 5.98 3.54
CA LEU A 63 21.40 5.64 4.44
C LEU A 63 21.47 4.18 4.83
N ARG A 64 21.35 3.93 6.13
CA ARG A 64 21.16 2.58 6.65
C ARG A 64 19.66 2.26 6.73
N LEU A 65 19.18 1.42 5.82
CA LEU A 65 17.76 1.08 5.67
C LEU A 65 17.47 -0.38 6.04
N PRO A 66 16.33 -0.69 6.70
CA PRO A 66 15.86 -2.06 6.86
C PRO A 66 15.70 -2.77 5.52
N ASN A 67 15.97 -4.08 5.47
CA ASN A 67 15.77 -4.87 4.25
C ASN A 67 14.28 -5.16 3.94
N SER A 68 13.35 -4.71 4.79
CA SER A 68 11.91 -4.91 4.62
C SER A 68 11.38 -4.33 3.31
N ILE A 69 10.70 -5.18 2.52
CA ILE A 69 10.02 -4.73 1.28
C ILE A 69 8.91 -3.72 1.56
N LEU A 70 8.15 -3.91 2.65
CA LEU A 70 7.07 -3.01 3.02
C LEU A 70 7.63 -1.61 3.32
N TYR A 71 8.64 -1.55 4.20
CA TYR A 71 9.28 -0.28 4.55
C TYR A 71 9.86 0.42 3.32
N GLN A 72 10.69 -0.28 2.54
CA GLN A 72 11.33 0.33 1.36
C GLN A 72 10.32 0.70 0.29
N GLY A 73 9.25 -0.08 0.11
CA GLY A 73 8.16 0.22 -0.82
C GLY A 73 7.37 1.46 -0.43
N LEU A 74 7.03 1.63 0.86
CA LEU A 74 6.33 2.82 1.36
C LEU A 74 7.19 4.09 1.26
N VAL A 75 8.48 4.00 1.61
CA VAL A 75 9.45 5.09 1.43
C VAL A 75 9.58 5.44 -0.05
N LEU A 76 9.77 4.45 -0.92
CA LEU A 76 9.95 4.68 -2.35
C LEU A 76 8.70 5.29 -2.99
N LEU A 77 7.50 4.88 -2.56
CA LEU A 77 6.24 5.48 -3.02
C LEU A 77 6.12 6.94 -2.58
N THR A 78 6.50 7.25 -1.34
CA THR A 78 6.53 8.64 -0.81
C THR A 78 7.48 9.51 -1.66
N LEU A 79 8.67 9.00 -1.96
CA LEU A 79 9.65 9.68 -2.81
C LEU A 79 9.17 9.83 -4.26
N ALA A 80 8.49 8.83 -4.83
CA ALA A 80 7.88 8.95 -6.15
C ALA A 80 6.81 10.06 -6.19
N GLY A 81 6.04 10.20 -5.11
CA GLY A 81 5.08 11.29 -4.93
C GLY A 81 5.76 12.66 -4.90
N LEU A 82 6.86 12.79 -4.16
CA LEU A 82 7.66 14.02 -4.11
C LEU A 82 8.23 14.36 -5.49
N GLU A 83 8.83 13.39 -6.17
CA GLU A 83 9.42 13.56 -7.51
C GLU A 83 8.35 13.95 -8.54
N ARG A 84 7.13 13.41 -8.43
CA ARG A 84 6.00 13.74 -9.32
C ARG A 84 5.58 15.21 -9.22
N LEU A 85 5.70 15.82 -8.04
CA LEU A 85 5.29 17.21 -7.81
C LEU A 85 6.45 18.20 -7.90
N SER A 86 7.66 17.77 -7.55
CA SER A 86 8.88 18.57 -7.56
C SER A 86 10.04 17.73 -8.10
N PRO A 87 10.19 17.63 -9.43
CA PRO A 87 11.34 16.96 -10.04
C PRO A 87 12.67 17.57 -9.57
N GLU A 88 13.71 16.76 -9.48
CA GLU A 88 15.06 17.21 -9.07
C GLU A 88 15.12 17.86 -7.67
N ASN A 89 14.24 17.43 -6.77
CA ASN A 89 14.27 17.83 -5.36
C ASN A 89 15.50 17.25 -4.62
N ALA A 90 15.72 17.69 -3.38
CA ALA A 90 16.85 17.28 -2.56
C ALA A 90 16.95 15.76 -2.31
N LEU A 91 15.83 15.02 -2.42
CA LEU A 91 15.75 13.57 -2.22
C LEU A 91 15.74 12.77 -3.53
N SER A 92 15.89 13.40 -4.71
CA SER A 92 15.88 12.68 -6.00
C SER A 92 17.01 11.65 -6.12
N THR A 93 18.20 11.93 -5.58
CA THR A 93 19.29 10.94 -5.56
C THR A 93 18.97 9.75 -4.65
N THR A 94 18.33 10.01 -3.50
CA THR A 94 17.82 8.96 -2.61
C THR A 94 16.75 8.10 -3.29
N PHE A 95 15.84 8.73 -4.03
CA PHE A 95 14.81 8.04 -4.81
C PHE A 95 15.44 7.05 -5.80
N ASP A 96 16.41 7.53 -6.60
CA ASP A 96 17.12 6.69 -7.56
C ASP A 96 17.88 5.53 -6.90
N ALA A 97 18.56 5.81 -5.78
CA ALA A 97 19.37 4.81 -5.08
C ALA A 97 18.53 3.70 -4.46
N ILE A 98 17.40 4.05 -3.83
CA ILE A 98 16.47 3.06 -3.26
C ILE A 98 15.82 2.24 -4.37
N ALA A 99 15.38 2.87 -5.47
CA ALA A 99 14.80 2.15 -6.61
C ALA A 99 15.79 1.14 -7.20
N GLY A 100 17.04 1.57 -7.44
CA GLY A 100 18.10 0.70 -7.97
C GLY A 100 18.44 -0.45 -7.03
N SER A 101 18.64 -0.16 -5.74
CA SER A 101 18.94 -1.21 -4.75
C SER A 101 17.79 -2.21 -4.61
N LEU A 102 16.54 -1.75 -4.65
CA LEU A 102 15.38 -2.63 -4.53
C LEU A 102 15.21 -3.51 -5.78
N ALA A 103 15.37 -2.94 -6.97
CA ALA A 103 15.33 -3.68 -8.22
C ALA A 103 16.37 -4.80 -8.27
N GLU A 104 17.63 -4.50 -7.90
CA GLU A 104 18.72 -5.48 -7.82
C GLU A 104 18.35 -6.65 -6.90
N ARG A 105 17.85 -6.35 -5.69
CA ARG A 105 17.48 -7.37 -4.70
C ARG A 105 16.34 -8.25 -5.16
N LEU A 106 15.36 -7.68 -5.86
CA LEU A 106 14.24 -8.44 -6.43
C LEU A 106 14.71 -9.40 -7.52
N THR A 107 15.68 -8.98 -8.35
CA THR A 107 16.31 -9.86 -9.34
C THR A 107 17.12 -11.00 -8.71
N GLN A 108 17.80 -10.73 -7.59
CA GLN A 108 18.59 -11.73 -6.86
C GLN A 108 17.73 -12.69 -6.02
N SER A 109 16.48 -12.32 -5.72
CA SER A 109 15.58 -13.13 -4.92
C SER A 109 15.05 -14.35 -5.70
N VAL A 110 15.21 -15.55 -5.14
CA VAL A 110 14.75 -16.82 -5.72
C VAL A 110 13.26 -16.80 -6.09
N ALA A 111 12.39 -16.38 -5.17
CA ALA A 111 10.96 -16.29 -5.43
C ALA A 111 10.52 -14.98 -6.11
N GLY A 112 11.46 -14.05 -6.35
CA GLY A 112 11.16 -12.66 -6.70
C GLY A 112 10.31 -11.92 -5.66
N PHE A 113 10.41 -12.31 -4.39
CA PHE A 113 9.74 -11.69 -3.25
C PHE A 113 10.74 -11.52 -2.10
N LEU A 114 10.61 -10.42 -1.36
CA LEU A 114 11.46 -10.08 -0.23
C LEU A 114 10.61 -10.05 1.05
N PRO A 115 11.17 -10.38 2.22
CA PRO A 115 10.40 -10.38 3.46
C PRO A 115 10.13 -8.96 3.95
N SER A 116 9.01 -8.78 4.65
CA SER A 116 8.68 -7.53 5.36
C SER A 116 9.07 -7.57 6.83
N PHE A 117 9.02 -8.76 7.43
CA PHE A 117 9.28 -9.00 8.85
C PHE A 117 10.03 -10.33 9.01
N GLY A 118 11.22 -10.28 9.62
CA GLY A 118 12.10 -11.45 9.71
C GLY A 118 12.47 -12.02 8.34
N GLU A 119 12.86 -13.30 8.29
CA GLU A 119 13.27 -13.96 7.03
C GLU A 119 12.51 -15.29 6.78
N SER A 120 11.63 -15.72 7.68
CA SER A 120 11.03 -17.05 7.61
C SER A 120 9.82 -17.16 6.68
N TYR A 121 9.18 -16.05 6.34
CA TYR A 121 8.02 -15.98 5.46
C TYR A 121 7.90 -14.61 4.81
N VAL A 122 7.07 -14.55 3.78
CA VAL A 122 6.81 -13.34 3.01
C VAL A 122 5.31 -13.11 2.91
N TRP A 123 4.91 -11.84 2.98
CA TRP A 123 3.56 -11.36 2.72
C TRP A 123 3.52 -10.80 1.29
N PRO A 124 2.84 -11.46 0.34
CA PRO A 124 2.82 -10.99 -1.04
C PRO A 124 2.25 -9.56 -1.19
N CYS A 125 1.21 -9.21 -0.42
CA CYS A 125 0.58 -7.87 -0.47
C CYS A 125 1.55 -6.71 -0.18
N ASP A 126 2.56 -6.95 0.64
CA ASP A 126 3.52 -5.91 1.04
C ASP A 126 4.42 -5.44 -0.09
N HIS A 127 4.36 -6.12 -1.24
CA HIS A 127 5.07 -5.75 -2.46
C HIS A 127 4.28 -4.74 -3.31
N ALA A 128 3.00 -4.52 -3.04
CA ALA A 128 2.16 -3.60 -3.82
C ALA A 128 2.69 -2.15 -3.83
N PRO A 129 3.10 -1.54 -2.69
CA PRO A 129 3.71 -0.21 -2.70
C PRO A 129 4.99 -0.17 -3.54
N ALA A 130 5.86 -1.18 -3.40
CA ALA A 130 7.11 -1.28 -4.15
C ALA A 130 6.87 -1.45 -5.65
N ALA A 131 5.90 -2.29 -6.04
CA ALA A 131 5.53 -2.51 -7.44
C ALA A 131 5.05 -1.21 -8.09
N ALA A 132 4.15 -0.47 -7.42
CA ALA A 132 3.68 0.82 -7.89
C ALA A 132 4.84 1.83 -7.99
N ALA A 133 5.67 1.93 -6.95
CA ALA A 133 6.75 2.90 -6.87
C ALA A 133 7.89 2.65 -7.88
N LEU A 134 8.25 1.38 -8.16
CA LEU A 134 9.27 1.04 -9.16
C LEU A 134 8.82 1.36 -10.59
N LEU A 135 7.53 1.15 -10.88
CA LEU A 135 6.93 1.56 -12.15
C LEU A 135 6.85 3.08 -12.27
N LEU A 136 6.41 3.77 -11.21
CA LEU A 136 6.43 5.24 -11.15
C LEU A 136 7.85 5.79 -11.34
N HIS A 137 8.87 5.19 -10.71
CA HIS A 137 10.26 5.57 -10.94
C HIS A 137 10.65 5.43 -12.41
N GLY A 138 10.24 4.35 -13.09
CA GLY A 138 10.54 4.17 -14.52
C GLY A 138 9.89 5.23 -15.42
N VAL A 139 8.69 5.69 -15.06
CA VAL A 139 7.97 6.77 -15.76
C VAL A 139 8.57 8.14 -15.45
N LEU A 140 8.84 8.44 -14.18
CA LEU A 140 9.34 9.75 -13.72
C LEU A 140 10.83 9.95 -14.00
N ARG A 141 11.59 8.87 -14.22
CA ARG A 141 13.03 8.89 -14.51
C ARG A 141 13.32 8.11 -15.80
N PRO A 142 12.92 8.60 -16.99
CA PRO A 142 13.05 7.85 -18.25
C PRO A 142 14.47 7.34 -18.55
N GLN A 143 15.49 8.12 -18.20
CA GLN A 143 16.91 7.77 -18.33
C GLN A 143 17.35 6.62 -17.41
N LYS A 144 16.57 6.31 -16.36
CA LYS A 144 16.78 5.20 -15.41
C LYS A 144 15.72 4.11 -15.52
N LYS A 145 14.82 4.20 -16.51
CA LYS A 145 13.71 3.26 -16.74
C LYS A 145 14.15 1.80 -16.75
N ALA A 146 15.26 1.51 -17.44
CA ALA A 146 15.83 0.16 -17.55
C ALA A 146 16.26 -0.44 -16.19
N ILE A 147 16.44 0.38 -15.15
CA ILE A 147 16.85 -0.08 -13.81
C ILE A 147 15.65 -0.58 -13.01
N SER A 148 14.56 0.19 -12.95
CA SER A 148 13.45 -0.09 -12.02
C SER A 148 12.24 -0.75 -12.67
N GLU A 149 11.92 -0.41 -13.93
CA GLU A 149 10.69 -0.86 -14.57
C GLU A 149 10.61 -2.38 -14.71
N PRO A 150 11.67 -3.12 -15.12
CA PRO A 150 11.59 -4.57 -15.19
C PRO A 150 11.26 -5.23 -13.85
N ALA A 151 11.78 -4.69 -12.74
CA ALA A 151 11.48 -5.18 -11.40
C ALA A 151 10.02 -4.88 -11.00
N GLY A 152 9.52 -3.68 -11.31
CA GLY A 152 8.12 -3.31 -11.11
C GLY A 152 7.16 -4.21 -11.91
N ILE A 153 7.42 -4.42 -13.20
CA ILE A 153 6.66 -5.35 -14.05
C ILE A 153 6.69 -6.75 -13.45
N GLY A 154 7.87 -7.25 -13.10
CA GLY A 154 8.04 -8.58 -12.49
C GLY A 154 7.22 -8.76 -11.21
N LEU A 155 7.17 -7.76 -10.34
CA LEU A 155 6.31 -7.80 -9.15
C LEU A 155 4.83 -7.82 -9.52
N THR A 156 4.37 -6.94 -10.42
CA THR A 156 2.96 -6.91 -10.83
C THR A 156 2.53 -8.23 -11.47
N GLN A 157 3.38 -8.85 -12.28
CA GLN A 157 3.11 -10.16 -12.88
C GLN A 157 2.97 -11.24 -11.80
N ARG A 158 3.90 -11.31 -10.84
CA ARG A 158 3.83 -12.31 -9.75
C ARG A 158 2.58 -12.14 -8.88
N LEU A 159 2.21 -10.89 -8.57
CA LEU A 159 0.97 -10.60 -7.84
C LEU A 159 -0.27 -11.03 -8.64
N SER A 160 -0.28 -10.76 -9.95
CA SER A 160 -1.34 -11.23 -10.86
C SER A 160 -1.44 -12.75 -10.90
N ASP A 161 -0.31 -13.46 -11.03
CA ASP A 161 -0.28 -14.93 -11.08
C ASP A 161 -0.83 -15.55 -9.80
N MET A 162 -0.48 -14.98 -8.64
CA MET A 162 -0.98 -15.41 -7.33
C MET A 162 -2.47 -15.17 -7.15
N LEU A 163 -3.02 -14.10 -7.74
CA LEU A 163 -4.46 -13.82 -7.70
C LEU A 163 -5.27 -14.95 -8.37
N HIS A 164 -4.67 -15.69 -9.31
CA HIS A 164 -5.29 -16.82 -10.01
C HIS A 164 -5.12 -18.17 -9.33
N TYR A 165 -4.50 -18.24 -8.15
CA TYR A 165 -4.37 -19.51 -7.44
C TYR A 165 -5.74 -20.08 -7.11
N LYS A 166 -5.89 -21.40 -7.20
CA LYS A 166 -7.17 -22.11 -6.97
C LYS A 166 -7.81 -21.78 -5.62
N ARG A 167 -7.00 -21.48 -4.61
CA ARG A 167 -7.45 -21.12 -3.25
C ARG A 167 -7.57 -19.61 -3.02
N GLY A 168 -7.37 -18.80 -4.06
CA GLY A 168 -7.27 -17.35 -3.99
C GLY A 168 -5.86 -16.86 -3.67
N PHE A 169 -5.72 -15.53 -3.62
CA PHE A 169 -4.47 -14.85 -3.33
C PHE A 169 -3.96 -15.23 -1.93
N PRO A 170 -2.75 -15.80 -1.79
CA PRO A 170 -2.28 -16.33 -0.51
C PRO A 170 -1.91 -15.21 0.46
N THR A 171 -2.15 -15.45 1.74
CA THR A 171 -1.76 -14.53 2.82
C THR A 171 -0.26 -14.58 3.09
N ARG A 172 0.34 -15.79 3.10
CA ARG A 172 1.78 -15.97 3.33
C ARG A 172 2.40 -17.04 2.44
N ILE A 173 3.64 -16.80 2.03
CA ILE A 173 4.50 -17.72 1.31
C ILE A 173 5.85 -17.87 2.02
N SER A 174 6.60 -18.93 1.70
CA SER A 174 8.00 -19.06 2.12
C SER A 174 8.90 -18.19 1.24
N PRO A 175 10.14 -17.90 1.66
CA PRO A 175 11.14 -17.23 0.82
C PRO A 175 11.43 -17.96 -0.50
N ALA A 176 11.15 -19.28 -0.56
CA ALA A 176 11.27 -20.08 -1.77
C ALA A 176 10.00 -20.07 -2.64
N GLY A 177 8.96 -19.30 -2.27
CA GLY A 177 7.72 -19.16 -3.04
C GLY A 177 6.65 -20.21 -2.75
N LYS A 178 6.86 -21.11 -1.77
CA LYS A 178 5.85 -22.10 -1.39
C LYS A 178 4.73 -21.43 -0.60
N VAL A 179 3.48 -21.67 -0.95
CA VAL A 179 2.32 -21.20 -0.15
C VAL A 179 2.37 -21.81 1.25
N LEU A 180 2.43 -20.96 2.27
CA LEU A 180 2.37 -21.34 3.68
C LEU A 180 0.95 -21.16 4.25
N GLU A 181 0.28 -20.08 3.84
CA GLU A 181 -1.09 -19.78 4.24
C GLU A 181 -1.90 -19.40 3.00
N ALA A 182 -2.73 -20.34 2.57
CA ALA A 182 -3.50 -20.22 1.33
C ALA A 182 -4.82 -19.47 1.48
N THR A 183 -5.32 -19.32 2.71
CA THR A 183 -6.60 -18.64 2.94
C THR A 183 -6.45 -17.16 2.57
N PRO A 184 -7.25 -16.63 1.63
CA PRO A 184 -7.19 -15.24 1.25
C PRO A 184 -7.82 -14.38 2.35
N ARG A 185 -7.34 -13.14 2.49
CA ARG A 185 -7.83 -12.16 3.47
C ARG A 185 -8.34 -10.91 2.78
N GLY A 186 -9.46 -10.37 3.24
CA GLY A 186 -10.04 -9.13 2.73
C GLY A 186 -9.05 -7.98 2.84
N THR A 187 -8.39 -7.85 4.00
CA THR A 187 -7.37 -6.81 4.24
C THR A 187 -6.22 -6.88 3.23
N VAL A 188 -5.74 -8.08 2.93
CA VAL A 188 -4.62 -8.33 2.00
C VAL A 188 -4.98 -7.90 0.57
N LEU A 189 -6.18 -8.25 0.08
CA LEU A 189 -6.60 -7.83 -1.26
C LEU A 189 -6.90 -6.32 -1.32
N ALA A 190 -7.56 -5.77 -0.30
CA ALA A 190 -7.86 -4.34 -0.24
C ALA A 190 -6.57 -3.50 -0.26
N PHE A 191 -5.60 -3.86 0.59
CA PHE A 191 -4.29 -3.22 0.64
C PHE A 191 -3.56 -3.30 -0.71
N THR A 192 -3.51 -4.50 -1.29
CA THR A 192 -2.84 -4.72 -2.59
C THR A 192 -3.46 -3.86 -3.69
N SER A 193 -4.80 -3.85 -3.80
CA SER A 193 -5.51 -3.04 -4.80
C SER A 193 -5.26 -1.55 -4.62
N ALA A 194 -5.37 -1.06 -3.38
CA ALA A 194 -5.28 0.36 -3.07
C ALA A 194 -3.89 0.93 -3.41
N PHE A 195 -2.81 0.22 -3.07
CA PHE A 195 -1.46 0.67 -3.39
C PHE A 195 -1.11 0.58 -4.88
N LEU A 196 -1.53 -0.50 -5.56
CA LEU A 196 -1.30 -0.62 -7.00
C LEU A 196 -1.97 0.52 -7.78
N ARG A 197 -3.07 1.09 -7.26
CA ARG A 197 -3.82 2.18 -7.89
C ARG A 197 -3.02 3.48 -8.06
N HIS A 198 -1.94 3.69 -7.33
CA HIS A 198 -1.06 4.85 -7.54
C HIS A 198 -0.19 4.74 -8.78
N GLY A 199 0.20 3.52 -9.15
CA GLY A 199 1.08 3.25 -10.28
C GLY A 199 0.35 3.18 -11.63
N PRO A 200 1.07 2.90 -12.72
CA PRO A 200 0.48 2.87 -14.06
C PRO A 200 -0.34 1.59 -14.37
N ASN A 201 -0.17 0.48 -13.63
CA ASN A 201 -0.89 -0.78 -13.90
C ASN A 201 -2.31 -0.80 -13.30
N GLN A 202 -3.20 0.02 -13.87
CA GLN A 202 -4.58 0.16 -13.40
C GLN A 202 -5.43 -1.09 -13.59
N GLU A 203 -5.17 -1.87 -14.64
CA GLU A 203 -5.88 -3.12 -14.89
C GLU A 203 -5.69 -4.11 -13.75
N LEU A 204 -4.45 -4.30 -13.28
CA LEU A 204 -4.20 -5.18 -12.15
C LEU A 204 -4.84 -4.65 -10.86
N ALA A 205 -4.76 -3.35 -10.59
CA ALA A 205 -5.40 -2.72 -9.43
C ALA A 205 -6.93 -2.96 -9.44
N ASN A 206 -7.57 -2.84 -10.61
CA ASN A 206 -9.00 -3.09 -10.80
C ASN A 206 -9.36 -4.56 -10.62
N ARG A 207 -8.52 -5.49 -11.07
CA ARG A 207 -8.73 -6.93 -10.84
C ARG A 207 -8.72 -7.29 -9.35
N PHE A 208 -7.74 -6.80 -8.59
CA PHE A 208 -7.73 -6.97 -7.13
C PHE A 208 -8.94 -6.31 -6.47
N SER A 209 -9.31 -5.10 -6.89
CA SER A 209 -10.48 -4.37 -6.38
C SER A 209 -11.77 -5.18 -6.57
N LYS A 210 -11.97 -5.71 -7.78
CA LYS A 210 -13.12 -6.54 -8.12
C LYS A 210 -13.15 -7.81 -7.28
N THR A 211 -12.05 -8.57 -7.22
CA THR A 211 -11.99 -9.79 -6.41
C THR A 211 -12.25 -9.50 -4.93
N PHE A 212 -11.71 -8.41 -4.39
CA PHE A 212 -11.99 -7.96 -3.03
C PHE A 212 -13.48 -7.69 -2.82
N ALA A 213 -14.08 -6.82 -3.63
CA ALA A 213 -15.47 -6.41 -3.49
C ALA A 213 -16.44 -7.59 -3.62
N GLU A 214 -16.24 -8.47 -4.61
CA GLU A 214 -17.12 -9.62 -4.88
C GLU A 214 -17.00 -10.73 -3.82
N THR A 215 -15.82 -10.90 -3.22
CA THR A 215 -15.56 -12.04 -2.31
C THR A 215 -15.77 -11.68 -0.85
N PHE A 216 -15.48 -10.43 -0.47
CA PHE A 216 -15.40 -10.02 0.94
C PHE A 216 -16.44 -9.00 1.35
N CYS A 217 -16.99 -8.19 0.45
CA CYS A 217 -17.93 -7.15 0.82
C CYS A 217 -19.39 -7.61 0.68
N GLU A 218 -20.21 -7.30 1.68
CA GLU A 218 -21.65 -7.53 1.64
C GLU A 218 -22.39 -6.20 1.82
N GLU A 219 -23.43 -6.01 1.02
CA GLU A 219 -24.32 -4.86 1.11
C GLU A 219 -25.56 -5.21 1.94
N THR A 220 -26.00 -4.32 2.83
CA THR A 220 -27.25 -4.47 3.58
C THR A 220 -27.82 -3.11 3.96
N GLY A 221 -29.10 -2.89 3.69
CA GLY A 221 -29.83 -1.73 4.21
C GLY A 221 -29.26 -0.35 3.83
N GLY A 222 -28.62 -0.24 2.67
CA GLY A 222 -27.98 1.01 2.24
C GLY A 222 -26.58 1.24 2.82
N TYR A 223 -25.97 0.20 3.40
CA TYR A 223 -24.61 0.15 3.92
C TYR A 223 -23.83 -1.01 3.30
N ALA A 224 -22.51 -0.97 3.43
CA ALA A 224 -21.65 -2.11 3.13
C ALA A 224 -20.64 -2.34 4.25
N ALA A 225 -20.22 -3.58 4.43
CA ALA A 225 -19.10 -3.96 5.29
C ALA A 225 -18.34 -5.10 4.62
N CYS A 226 -17.04 -5.20 4.91
CA CYS A 226 -16.20 -6.23 4.31
C CYS A 226 -15.67 -7.19 5.38
N ARG A 227 -15.68 -8.47 5.03
CA ARG A 227 -15.17 -9.55 5.86
C ARG A 227 -13.66 -9.61 5.82
N GLU A 228 -13.08 -10.10 6.90
CA GLU A 228 -11.67 -10.46 6.87
C GLU A 228 -11.44 -11.80 6.17
N TRP A 229 -12.27 -12.78 6.50
CA TRP A 229 -12.20 -14.13 5.96
C TRP A 229 -13.33 -14.35 4.95
N PRO A 230 -13.14 -15.18 3.92
CA PRO A 230 -14.18 -15.47 2.95
C PRO A 230 -15.45 -16.00 3.62
N LYS A 231 -16.60 -15.76 3.01
CA LYS A 231 -17.88 -16.26 3.52
C LYS A 231 -17.84 -17.78 3.74
N GLY A 232 -18.26 -18.22 4.92
CA GLY A 232 -18.22 -19.63 5.32
C GLY A 232 -16.88 -20.10 5.91
N ILE A 233 -15.88 -19.23 5.97
CA ILE A 233 -14.61 -19.48 6.68
C ILE A 233 -14.60 -18.60 7.93
N ASP A 234 -14.41 -19.22 9.10
CA ASP A 234 -14.28 -18.52 10.36
C ASP A 234 -12.89 -18.75 10.96
N HIS A 235 -12.20 -17.65 11.22
CA HIS A 235 -10.85 -17.61 11.77
C HIS A 235 -10.77 -16.44 12.76
N PRO A 236 -9.91 -16.52 13.78
CA PRO A 236 -9.81 -15.49 14.79
C PRO A 236 -9.37 -14.15 14.19
N MET A 237 -9.80 -13.05 14.82
CA MET A 237 -9.23 -11.73 14.54
C MET A 237 -7.77 -11.68 15.00
N ASP A 238 -6.95 -10.90 14.29
CA ASP A 238 -5.61 -10.55 14.72
C ASP A 238 -5.40 -9.03 14.67
N ALA A 239 -4.16 -8.59 14.93
CA ALA A 239 -3.81 -7.17 14.94
C ALA A 239 -4.01 -6.48 13.58
N VAL A 240 -4.01 -7.23 12.49
CA VAL A 240 -4.17 -6.73 11.13
C VAL A 240 -5.65 -6.60 10.77
N SER A 241 -6.51 -7.53 11.22
CA SER A 241 -7.95 -7.47 10.96
C SER A 241 -8.64 -6.31 11.70
N GLY A 242 -8.14 -5.96 12.89
CA GLY A 242 -8.84 -5.06 13.81
C GLY A 242 -10.12 -5.67 14.39
N PRO A 243 -10.96 -4.88 15.09
CA PRO A 243 -12.22 -5.37 15.66
C PRO A 243 -13.11 -6.06 14.60
N MET A 244 -13.71 -7.19 14.98
CA MET A 244 -14.51 -8.01 14.08
C MET A 244 -15.84 -8.43 14.71
N ILE A 245 -16.94 -8.33 13.95
CA ILE A 245 -18.29 -8.76 14.35
C ILE A 245 -18.90 -9.59 13.22
N GLY A 246 -19.26 -10.84 13.49
CA GLY A 246 -19.89 -11.72 12.49
C GLY A 246 -19.02 -11.96 11.24
N GLY A 247 -17.69 -11.86 11.37
CA GLY A 247 -16.71 -11.96 10.29
C GLY A 247 -16.40 -10.64 9.56
N PHE A 248 -17.19 -9.59 9.77
CA PHE A 248 -16.93 -8.24 9.25
C PHE A 248 -15.91 -7.54 10.12
N ALA A 249 -14.84 -7.02 9.52
CA ALA A 249 -13.74 -6.43 10.26
C ALA A 249 -13.46 -4.99 9.82
N VAL A 250 -12.91 -4.20 10.75
CA VAL A 250 -12.62 -2.78 10.52
C VAL A 250 -11.56 -2.59 9.44
N ALA A 251 -10.47 -3.35 9.47
CA ALA A 251 -9.37 -3.19 8.51
C ALA A 251 -9.78 -3.44 7.04
N PRO A 252 -10.42 -4.56 6.66
CA PRO A 252 -10.84 -4.76 5.27
C PRO A 252 -11.90 -3.74 4.86
N SER A 253 -12.78 -3.29 5.77
CA SER A 253 -13.80 -2.27 5.45
C SER A 253 -13.17 -0.89 5.22
N GLY A 254 -12.23 -0.48 6.08
CA GLY A 254 -11.53 0.81 6.00
C GLY A 254 -10.60 0.89 4.78
N LEU A 255 -9.74 -0.12 4.57
CA LEU A 255 -8.91 -0.21 3.37
C LEU A 255 -9.75 -0.45 2.11
N GLY A 256 -10.93 -1.07 2.27
CA GLY A 256 -11.90 -1.28 1.20
C GLY A 256 -12.38 0.02 0.56
N LEU A 257 -12.46 1.12 1.32
CA LEU A 257 -12.74 2.45 0.77
C LEU A 257 -11.74 2.81 -0.33
N ALA A 258 -10.45 2.64 -0.07
CA ALA A 258 -9.37 2.93 -1.02
C ALA A 258 -9.41 1.97 -2.22
N ALA A 259 -9.57 0.67 -1.95
CA ALA A 259 -9.62 -0.36 -2.99
C ALA A 259 -10.79 -0.15 -3.96
N THR A 260 -11.93 0.33 -3.45
CA THR A 260 -13.16 0.51 -4.22
C THR A 260 -13.33 1.92 -4.80
N HIS A 261 -12.41 2.86 -4.50
CA HIS A 261 -12.41 4.21 -5.06
C HIS A 261 -11.99 4.21 -6.54
N ASN A 262 -12.91 3.72 -7.39
CA ASN A 262 -12.75 3.60 -8.83
C ASN A 262 -14.12 3.47 -9.52
N PRO A 263 -14.21 3.78 -10.82
CA PRO A 263 -15.50 3.76 -11.53
C PRO A 263 -16.22 2.41 -11.50
N ILE A 264 -15.49 1.28 -11.44
CA ILE A 264 -16.06 -0.07 -11.49
C ILE A 264 -16.73 -0.44 -10.15
N GLN A 265 -16.15 -0.01 -9.02
CA GLN A 265 -16.62 -0.37 -7.67
C GLN A 265 -17.22 0.82 -6.90
N MET A 266 -17.56 1.92 -7.60
CA MET A 266 -18.02 3.16 -6.98
C MET A 266 -19.27 2.99 -6.10
N LYS A 267 -20.17 2.06 -6.46
CA LYS A 267 -21.34 1.75 -5.64
C LYS A 267 -20.94 1.22 -4.26
N ILE A 268 -20.03 0.23 -4.21
CA ILE A 268 -19.53 -0.32 -2.94
C ILE A 268 -18.77 0.75 -2.16
N HIS A 269 -17.96 1.57 -2.85
CA HIS A 269 -17.25 2.70 -2.22
C HIS A 269 -18.20 3.64 -1.48
N GLN A 270 -19.27 4.10 -2.13
CA GLN A 270 -20.26 4.99 -1.52
C GLN A 270 -20.97 4.36 -0.31
N LEU A 271 -21.25 3.05 -0.36
CA LEU A 271 -21.85 2.33 0.74
C LEU A 271 -20.89 2.16 1.92
N LEU A 272 -19.60 1.89 1.65
CA LEU A 272 -18.56 1.84 2.67
C LEU A 272 -18.33 3.20 3.32
N ASP A 273 -18.33 4.30 2.54
CA ASP A 273 -18.13 5.65 3.08
C ASP A 273 -19.29 6.03 4.01
N ARG A 274 -20.53 5.71 3.61
CA ARG A 274 -21.70 5.89 4.46
C ARG A 274 -21.61 5.07 5.75
N THR A 275 -21.15 3.82 5.67
CA THR A 275 -20.89 2.99 6.87
C THR A 275 -19.88 3.66 7.78
N ALA A 276 -18.74 4.10 7.25
CA ALA A 276 -17.69 4.73 8.03
C ALA A 276 -18.17 5.99 8.76
N ARG A 277 -18.85 6.90 8.04
CA ARG A 277 -19.45 8.12 8.61
C ARG A 277 -20.45 7.81 9.73
N THR A 278 -21.35 6.86 9.48
CA THR A 278 -22.36 6.45 10.48
C THR A 278 -21.73 5.80 11.70
N ALA A 279 -20.61 5.09 11.52
CA ALA A 279 -19.84 4.49 12.61
C ALA A 279 -19.00 5.50 13.42
N GLY A 280 -19.13 6.81 13.16
CA GLY A 280 -18.47 7.87 13.92
C GLY A 280 -17.14 8.33 13.34
N LEU A 281 -16.88 8.06 12.05
CA LEU A 281 -15.67 8.57 11.40
C LEU A 281 -15.55 10.10 11.51
N ASP A 282 -16.64 10.86 11.36
CA ASP A 282 -16.55 12.33 11.47
C ASP A 282 -16.03 12.79 12.84
N LEU A 283 -16.37 12.05 13.90
CA LEU A 283 -15.83 12.27 15.25
C LEU A 283 -14.33 11.94 15.31
N ILE A 284 -13.92 10.82 14.69
CA ILE A 284 -12.49 10.43 14.59
C ILE A 284 -11.69 11.50 13.83
N LEU A 285 -12.24 12.03 12.73
CA LEU A 285 -11.62 13.07 11.91
C LEU A 285 -11.49 14.41 12.62
N SER A 286 -12.37 14.70 13.58
CA SER A 286 -12.26 15.89 14.44
C SER A 286 -11.15 15.78 15.51
N MET A 287 -10.53 14.60 15.69
CA MET A 287 -9.50 14.33 16.69
C MET A 287 -8.22 13.71 16.06
N PRO A 288 -7.57 14.38 15.10
CA PRO A 288 -6.46 13.79 14.34
C PRO A 288 -5.25 13.40 15.21
N GLN A 289 -5.04 14.08 16.33
CA GLN A 289 -3.95 13.76 17.27
C GLN A 289 -4.22 12.49 18.10
N ARG A 290 -5.48 12.08 18.22
CA ARG A 290 -5.89 10.90 19.02
C ARG A 290 -5.95 9.63 18.18
N PHE A 291 -6.28 9.77 16.89
CA PHE A 291 -6.48 8.66 15.95
C PHE A 291 -5.70 8.89 14.64
N PRO A 292 -4.36 9.09 14.71
CA PRO A 292 -3.58 9.52 13.55
C PRO A 292 -3.59 8.51 12.41
N LEU A 293 -3.57 7.21 12.71
CA LEU A 293 -3.55 6.16 11.69
C LEU A 293 -4.89 6.05 10.98
N GLU A 294 -6.00 6.06 11.73
CA GLU A 294 -7.35 6.01 11.17
C GLU A 294 -7.64 7.24 10.30
N ASN A 295 -7.19 8.42 10.75
CA ASN A 295 -7.25 9.66 9.97
C ASN A 295 -6.46 9.54 8.67
N ALA A 296 -5.19 9.10 8.75
CA ALA A 296 -4.33 8.94 7.58
C ALA A 296 -4.90 7.94 6.57
N ILE A 297 -5.40 6.79 7.03
CA ILE A 297 -6.03 5.78 6.17
C ILE A 297 -7.27 6.37 5.49
N TYR A 298 -8.13 7.09 6.21
CA TYR A 298 -9.34 7.64 5.60
C TYR A 298 -9.03 8.72 4.56
N LEU A 299 -8.15 9.67 4.89
CA LEU A 299 -7.72 10.72 3.96
C LEU A 299 -7.13 10.11 2.69
N TRP A 300 -6.29 9.09 2.84
CA TRP A 300 -5.73 8.35 1.72
C TRP A 300 -6.83 7.66 0.93
N ALA A 301 -7.68 6.88 1.59
CA ALA A 301 -8.74 6.11 0.96
C ALA A 301 -9.72 6.96 0.14
N SER A 302 -10.03 8.17 0.62
CA SER A 302 -10.92 9.12 -0.05
C SER A 302 -10.28 9.83 -1.25
N THR A 303 -8.96 9.73 -1.41
CA THR A 303 -8.22 10.47 -2.45
C THR A 303 -7.46 9.57 -3.43
N VAL A 304 -7.36 8.26 -3.17
CA VAL A 304 -6.59 7.32 -4.01
C VAL A 304 -6.94 7.46 -5.49
N ARG A 305 -5.90 7.66 -6.30
CA ARG A 305 -5.97 7.78 -7.76
C ARG A 305 -4.61 7.43 -8.40
N PRO A 306 -4.57 7.21 -9.73
CA PRO A 306 -3.32 7.13 -10.48
C PRO A 306 -2.58 8.47 -10.42
N TRP A 307 -1.25 8.43 -10.30
CA TRP A 307 -0.43 9.67 -10.28
C TRP A 307 0.16 10.04 -11.64
N VAL A 308 0.13 9.10 -12.58
CA VAL A 308 0.55 9.27 -13.96
C VAL A 308 -0.59 8.81 -14.86
N GLU A 309 -0.73 9.46 -16.00
CA GLU A 309 -1.65 8.99 -17.04
C GLU A 309 -1.10 7.68 -17.62
N VAL A 310 -2.02 6.79 -17.97
CA VAL A 310 -1.70 5.56 -18.71
C VAL A 310 -1.98 5.89 -20.17
N GLU A 311 -0.94 5.95 -20.99
CA GLU A 311 -1.08 6.03 -22.46
C GLU A 311 -1.72 4.77 -23.03
#